data_AF-A0A2V7WKS3-F1
#
_entry.id   AF-A0A2V7WKS3-F1
#
_cell.length_a   1.000
_cell.length_b   1.000
_cell.length_c   1.000
_cell.angle_alpha   90.00
_cell.angle_beta   90.00
_cell.angle_gamma   90.00
#
_symmetry.space_group_name_H-M   'P 1'
#
loop_
_entity.id
_entity.type
_entity.pdbx_description
1 polymer ?
#
loop_
_entity_poly.entity_id
_entity_poly.type
_entity_poly.pdbx_seq_one_letter_code
_entity_poly.pdbx_strand_id
1 'polypeptide(L)'
;MRVMSYNIKGQASLARGAHVERIAAVIREAHPDVAGLQEVHRNTWQSRFTDQAAELEHLTGMTLVFGPSLGKGERQYGNAILTRGRVVDSRVEPLPGRGEPRTLLDATIELDGLCLHAYVTHLAAWGRLCARSRLMQAEAVARLISKSDLPFILTGDFNSNPSSDEL
;
A
#
# COMPACT_ATOMS: atom_id res chain seq x y z
N MET A 1 -6.49 -13.97 12.24
CA MET A 1 -6.21 -12.80 11.39
C MET A 1 -5.67 -13.26 10.03
N ARG A 2 -6.22 -12.76 8.94
CA ARG A 2 -5.78 -12.96 7.56
C ARG A 2 -5.32 -11.62 6.99
N VAL A 3 -4.10 -11.62 6.44
CA VAL A 3 -3.48 -10.43 5.87
C VAL A 3 -3.23 -10.68 4.39
N MET A 4 -3.52 -9.68 3.56
CA MET A 4 -3.26 -9.70 2.12
C MET A 4 -2.30 -8.59 1.75
N SER A 5 -1.38 -8.87 0.84
CA SER A 5 -0.57 -7.86 0.16
C SER A 5 -0.83 -7.99 -1.34
N TYR A 6 -1.14 -6.89 -2.02
CA TYR A 6 -1.45 -6.93 -3.44
C TYR A 6 -1.02 -5.66 -4.17
N ASN A 7 -0.03 -5.81 -5.04
CA ASN A 7 0.27 -4.81 -6.06
C ASN A 7 -0.78 -4.92 -7.17
N ILE A 8 -1.69 -3.94 -7.23
CA ILE A 8 -2.88 -4.00 -8.08
C ILE A 8 -2.62 -3.55 -9.52
N LYS A 9 -1.41 -3.05 -9.82
CA LYS A 9 -1.04 -2.51 -11.13
C LYS A 9 -2.11 -1.56 -11.67
N GLY A 10 -2.48 -0.53 -10.91
CA GLY A 10 -3.67 0.29 -11.17
C GLY A 10 -3.72 0.90 -12.58
N GLN A 11 -2.56 1.20 -13.18
CA GLN A 11 -2.38 1.64 -14.56
C GLN A 11 -2.94 0.66 -15.62
N ALA A 12 -3.11 -0.61 -15.27
CA ALA A 12 -3.72 -1.60 -16.17
C ALA A 12 -5.19 -1.27 -16.51
N SER A 13 -5.85 -0.38 -15.76
CA SER A 13 -7.18 0.15 -16.06
C SER A 13 -7.26 0.91 -17.40
N LEU A 14 -6.12 1.39 -17.91
CA LEU A 14 -6.06 1.98 -19.25
C LEU A 14 -6.37 0.95 -20.34
N ALA A 15 -5.88 -0.28 -20.18
CA ALA A 15 -5.94 -1.33 -21.19
C ALA A 15 -7.00 -2.38 -20.89
N ARG A 16 -7.38 -2.57 -19.63
CA ARG A 16 -8.27 -3.65 -19.18
C ARG A 16 -9.55 -3.05 -18.62
N GLY A 17 -10.67 -3.27 -19.31
CA GLY A 17 -12.00 -2.94 -18.77
C GLY A 17 -12.29 -3.75 -17.50
N ALA A 18 -13.06 -3.17 -16.59
CA ALA A 18 -13.43 -3.76 -15.30
C ALA A 18 -12.24 -4.21 -14.42
N HIS A 19 -11.11 -3.49 -14.46
CA HIS A 19 -9.89 -3.87 -13.75
C HIS A 19 -10.06 -3.81 -12.22
N VAL A 20 -10.63 -2.72 -11.72
CA VAL A 20 -10.83 -2.46 -10.30
C VAL A 20 -11.83 -3.46 -9.71
N GLU A 21 -12.88 -3.79 -10.46
CA GLU A 21 -13.92 -4.74 -10.08
C GLU A 21 -13.38 -6.16 -9.95
N ARG A 22 -12.47 -6.56 -10.84
CA ARG A 22 -11.76 -7.85 -10.71
C ARG A 22 -10.83 -7.87 -9.50
N ILE A 23 -10.11 -6.79 -9.22
CA ILE A 23 -9.30 -6.67 -8.01
C ILE A 23 -10.18 -6.80 -6.76
N ALA A 24 -11.29 -6.06 -6.71
CA ALA A 24 -12.24 -6.13 -5.61
C ALA A 24 -12.83 -7.54 -5.43
N ALA A 25 -13.12 -8.26 -6.52
CA ALA A 25 -13.58 -9.64 -6.46
C ALA A 25 -12.55 -10.57 -5.80
N VAL A 26 -11.27 -10.46 -6.17
CA VAL A 26 -10.18 -11.23 -5.55
C VAL A 26 -10.04 -10.91 -4.06
N ILE A 27 -10.11 -9.62 -3.69
CA ILE A 27 -10.03 -9.20 -2.28
C ILE A 27 -11.23 -9.78 -1.50
N ARG A 28 -12.45 -9.68 -2.04
CA ARG A 28 -13.64 -10.25 -1.39
C ARG A 28 -13.54 -11.76 -1.22
N GLU A 29 -13.14 -12.50 -2.26
CA GLU A 29 -12.98 -13.95 -2.20
C GLU A 29 -11.92 -14.39 -1.18
N ALA A 30 -10.83 -13.62 -1.06
CA ALA A 30 -9.81 -13.86 -0.05
C ALA A 30 -10.27 -13.54 1.39
N HIS A 31 -11.32 -12.72 1.58
CA HIS A 31 -11.82 -12.27 2.89
C HIS A 31 -10.70 -11.84 3.88
N PRO A 32 -9.80 -10.91 3.51
CA PRO A 32 -8.75 -10.47 4.42
C PRO A 32 -9.32 -9.60 5.54
N ASP A 33 -8.70 -9.66 6.72
CA ASP A 33 -8.97 -8.70 7.78
C ASP A 33 -8.31 -7.35 7.46
N VAL A 34 -7.10 -7.40 6.90
CA VAL A 34 -6.32 -6.24 6.41
C VAL A 34 -5.71 -6.58 5.06
N ALA A 35 -5.88 -5.70 4.07
CA ALA A 35 -5.25 -5.79 2.76
C ALA A 35 -4.41 -4.55 2.49
N GLY A 36 -3.10 -4.73 2.33
CA GLY A 36 -2.16 -3.70 1.91
C GLY A 36 -1.98 -3.67 0.40
N LEU A 37 -2.37 -2.56 -0.23
CA LEU A 37 -2.39 -2.38 -1.67
C LEU A 37 -1.29 -1.41 -2.14
N GLN A 38 -0.64 -1.75 -3.26
CA GLN A 38 0.36 -0.91 -3.93
C GLN A 38 -0.10 -0.59 -5.36
N GLU A 39 0.44 0.49 -5.92
CA GLU A 39 0.09 1.00 -7.26
C GLU A 39 -1.37 1.46 -7.40
N VAL A 40 -1.91 2.11 -6.36
CA VAL A 40 -3.27 2.62 -6.33
C VAL A 40 -3.30 4.06 -6.85
N HIS A 41 -4.16 4.33 -7.83
CA HIS A 41 -4.31 5.65 -8.45
C HIS A 41 -5.63 6.33 -8.05
N ARG A 42 -5.57 7.63 -7.77
CA ARG A 42 -6.73 8.51 -7.55
C ARG A 42 -6.74 9.64 -8.56
N ASN A 43 -7.77 9.70 -9.39
CA ASN A 43 -8.01 10.71 -10.43
C ASN A 43 -6.82 11.00 -11.36
N THR A 44 -5.92 10.03 -11.53
CA THR A 44 -4.77 10.17 -12.45
C THR A 44 -5.20 9.81 -13.87
N TRP A 45 -4.44 10.24 -14.87
CA TRP A 45 -4.70 9.79 -16.23
C TRP A 45 -4.54 8.26 -16.37
N GLN A 46 -3.64 7.63 -15.59
CA GLN A 46 -3.46 6.17 -15.58
C GLN A 46 -4.67 5.40 -15.02
N SER A 47 -5.55 6.06 -14.26
CA SER A 47 -6.83 5.50 -13.82
C SER A 47 -8.01 6.02 -14.64
N ARG A 48 -7.80 6.60 -15.82
CA ARG A 48 -8.86 7.28 -16.61
C ARG A 48 -9.62 8.32 -15.77
N PHE A 49 -8.92 9.00 -14.87
CA PHE A 49 -9.46 9.98 -13.93
C PHE A 49 -10.50 9.42 -12.94
N THR A 50 -10.46 8.11 -12.66
CA THR A 50 -11.25 7.47 -11.60
C THR A 50 -10.47 7.41 -10.27
N ASP A 51 -11.20 7.40 -9.16
CA ASP A 51 -10.65 7.16 -7.81
C ASP A 51 -10.74 5.66 -7.49
N GLN A 52 -9.67 4.93 -7.81
CA GLN A 52 -9.64 3.47 -7.61
C GLN A 52 -9.73 3.11 -6.13
N ALA A 53 -9.20 3.95 -5.24
CA ALA A 53 -9.21 3.69 -3.82
C ALA A 53 -10.65 3.73 -3.28
N ALA A 54 -11.39 4.78 -3.63
CA ALA A 54 -12.81 4.91 -3.26
C ALA A 54 -13.69 3.82 -3.90
N GLU A 55 -13.40 3.42 -5.14
CA GLU A 55 -14.12 2.32 -5.79
C GLU A 55 -13.84 0.97 -5.12
N LEU A 56 -12.59 0.69 -4.72
CA LEU A 56 -12.25 -0.51 -3.97
C LEU A 56 -12.92 -0.54 -2.59
N GLU A 57 -12.96 0.57 -1.86
CA GLU A 57 -13.71 0.71 -0.61
C GLU A 57 -15.17 0.30 -0.81
N HIS A 58 -15.85 0.92 -1.78
CA HIS A 58 -17.25 0.65 -2.06
C HIS A 58 -17.50 -0.81 -2.47
N LEU A 59 -16.68 -1.36 -3.38
CA LEU A 59 -16.86 -2.71 -3.91
C LEU A 59 -16.51 -3.80 -2.89
N THR A 60 -15.58 -3.54 -1.98
CA THR A 60 -15.18 -4.53 -0.95
C THR A 60 -15.99 -4.40 0.34
N GLY A 61 -16.59 -3.23 0.60
CA GLY A 61 -17.24 -2.90 1.86
C GLY A 61 -16.27 -2.74 3.03
N MET A 62 -14.97 -2.60 2.76
CA MET A 62 -13.90 -2.46 3.75
C MET A 62 -13.53 -0.99 3.92
N THR A 63 -13.18 -0.56 5.13
CA THR A 63 -12.72 0.80 5.41
C THR A 63 -11.36 1.06 4.75
N LEU A 64 -11.27 2.17 4.03
CA LEU A 64 -10.06 2.59 3.32
C LEU A 64 -9.19 3.55 4.13
N VAL A 65 -7.89 3.35 4.02
CA VAL A 65 -6.86 4.37 4.30
C VAL A 65 -6.00 4.51 3.06
N PHE A 66 -5.80 5.75 2.59
CA PHE A 66 -4.95 6.02 1.43
C PHE A 66 -3.75 6.89 1.81
N GLY A 67 -2.56 6.46 1.35
CA GLY A 67 -1.29 7.16 1.58
C GLY A 67 -0.61 7.51 0.26
N PRO A 68 -0.65 8.77 -0.20
CA PRO A 68 -0.01 9.17 -1.46
C PRO A 68 1.51 9.03 -1.34
N SER A 69 2.14 8.42 -2.34
CA SER A 69 3.60 8.49 -2.55
C SER A 69 3.96 9.61 -3.52
N LEU A 70 3.10 9.88 -4.50
CA LEU A 70 3.29 10.90 -5.53
C LEU A 70 1.98 11.64 -5.80
N GLY A 71 2.11 12.92 -6.18
CA GLY A 71 0.97 13.77 -6.56
C GLY A 71 0.53 14.72 -5.45
N LYS A 72 -0.38 15.62 -5.78
CA LYS A 72 -0.95 16.65 -4.89
C LYS A 72 -2.43 16.86 -5.23
N GLY A 73 -3.21 17.29 -4.25
CA GLY A 73 -4.65 17.50 -4.42
C GLY A 73 -5.34 16.18 -4.79
N GLU A 74 -6.24 16.22 -5.77
CA GLU A 74 -7.07 15.08 -6.16
C GLU A 74 -6.34 14.03 -7.00
N ARG A 75 -5.18 14.36 -7.58
CA ARG A 75 -4.41 13.49 -8.48
C ARG A 75 -3.25 12.86 -7.74
N GLN A 76 -3.44 11.62 -7.30
CA GLN A 76 -2.52 10.96 -6.39
C GLN A 76 -2.24 9.52 -6.82
N TYR A 77 -1.06 9.04 -6.44
CA TYR A 77 -0.62 7.67 -6.63
C TYR A 77 0.11 7.21 -5.37
N GLY A 78 -0.16 6.00 -4.90
CA GLY A 78 0.49 5.50 -3.71
C GLY A 78 -0.04 4.16 -3.20
N ASN A 79 0.00 4.02 -1.89
CA ASN A 79 -0.39 2.82 -1.17
C ASN A 79 -1.79 2.99 -0.57
N ALA A 80 -2.49 1.89 -0.35
CA ALA A 80 -3.75 1.88 0.38
C ALA A 80 -3.80 0.72 1.37
N ILE A 81 -4.62 0.87 2.40
CA ILE A 81 -5.04 -0.20 3.30
C ILE A 81 -6.54 -0.31 3.18
N LEU A 82 -7.04 -1.54 3.00
CA LEU A 82 -8.44 -1.88 3.22
C LEU A 82 -8.51 -2.75 4.47
N THR A 83 -9.41 -2.43 5.39
CA THR A 83 -9.59 -3.19 6.63
C THR A 83 -11.06 -3.36 6.97
N ARG A 84 -11.44 -4.49 7.59
CA ARG A 84 -12.76 -4.60 8.21
C ARG A 84 -12.82 -4.00 9.63
N GLY A 85 -11.66 -3.68 10.20
CA GLY A 85 -11.54 -3.08 11.51
C GLY A 85 -11.78 -1.57 11.50
N ARG A 86 -11.76 -0.96 12.67
CA ARG A 86 -11.89 0.49 12.82
C ARG A 86 -10.53 1.15 12.71
N VAL A 87 -10.38 2.12 11.81
CA VAL A 87 -9.17 2.94 11.72
C VAL A 87 -9.19 3.97 12.85
N VAL A 88 -8.12 4.00 13.65
CA VAL A 88 -7.96 4.91 14.79
C VAL A 88 -7.17 6.15 14.39
N ASP A 89 -6.08 5.94 13.66
CA ASP A 89 -5.17 6.97 13.19
C ASP A 89 -4.43 6.48 11.94
N SER A 90 -3.90 7.41 11.13
CA SER A 90 -3.03 7.06 10.02
C SER A 90 -2.05 8.17 9.68
N ARG A 91 -0.85 7.79 9.23
CA ARG A 91 0.20 8.70 8.78
C ARG A 91 0.96 8.15 7.58
N VAL A 92 1.58 9.06 6.84
CA VAL A 92 2.38 8.73 5.65
C VAL A 92 3.79 9.25 5.87
N GLU A 93 4.75 8.33 5.86
CA GLU A 93 6.17 8.64 6.04
C GLU A 93 6.89 8.58 4.69
N PRO A 94 7.49 9.68 4.20
CA PRO A 94 8.36 9.65 3.02
C PRO A 94 9.58 8.77 3.25
N LEU A 95 9.89 7.91 2.29
CA LEU A 95 11.09 7.08 2.33
C LEU A 95 12.23 7.73 1.54
N PRO A 96 13.48 7.60 2.00
CA PRO A 96 14.63 8.18 1.31
C PRO A 96 14.87 7.47 -0.04
N GLY A 97 15.71 8.07 -0.87
CA GLY A 97 16.18 7.46 -2.12
C GLY A 97 15.98 8.34 -3.34
N ARG A 98 16.36 7.79 -4.49
CA ARG A 98 16.23 8.44 -5.80
C ARG A 98 15.21 7.70 -6.66
N GLY A 99 14.63 8.42 -7.61
CA GLY A 99 13.65 7.89 -8.56
C GLY A 99 12.23 8.31 -8.20
N GLU A 100 11.26 7.45 -8.50
CA GLU A 100 9.86 7.65 -8.11
C GLU A 100 9.76 7.73 -6.58
N PRO A 101 9.14 8.79 -6.02
CA PRO A 101 8.95 8.93 -4.59
C PRO A 101 8.21 7.72 -3.99
N ARG A 102 8.70 7.23 -2.84
CA ARG A 102 8.13 6.10 -2.11
C ARG A 102 7.75 6.53 -0.70
N THR A 103 6.72 5.89 -0.15
CA THR A 103 6.23 6.15 1.21
C THR A 103 5.97 4.84 1.96
N LEU A 104 5.95 4.94 3.29
CA LEU A 104 5.38 3.97 4.20
C LEU A 104 4.03 4.55 4.67
N LEU A 105 2.94 3.84 4.38
CA LEU A 105 1.64 4.13 4.97
C LEU A 105 1.54 3.34 6.28
N ASP A 106 1.25 4.03 7.36
CA ASP A 106 1.02 3.47 8.69
C ASP A 106 -0.41 3.79 9.12
N ALA A 107 -1.21 2.77 9.43
CA ALA A 107 -2.51 2.93 10.05
C ALA A 107 -2.60 2.15 11.35
N THR A 108 -3.08 2.80 12.41
CA THR A 108 -3.49 2.13 13.65
C THR A 108 -4.91 1.61 13.46
N ILE A 109 -5.08 0.29 13.59
CA ILE A 109 -6.36 -0.39 13.37
C ILE A 109 -6.76 -1.10 14.66
N GLU A 110 -8.00 -0.89 15.08
CA GLU A 110 -8.66 -1.72 16.08
C GLU A 110 -9.43 -2.84 15.38
N LEU A 111 -9.05 -4.08 15.65
CA LEU A 111 -9.63 -5.29 15.05
C LEU A 111 -9.90 -6.32 16.16
N ASP A 112 -11.16 -6.69 16.34
CA ASP A 112 -11.60 -7.68 17.36
C ASP A 112 -11.07 -7.38 18.78
N GLY A 113 -11.01 -6.10 19.17
CA GLY A 113 -10.52 -5.65 20.48
C GLY A 113 -8.99 -5.55 20.59
N LEU A 114 -8.24 -5.82 19.52
CA LEU A 114 -6.80 -5.62 19.45
C LEU A 114 -6.46 -4.37 18.63
N CYS A 115 -5.64 -3.49 19.20
CA CYS A 115 -5.01 -2.40 18.44
C CYS A 115 -3.67 -2.86 17.85
N LEU A 116 -3.48 -2.66 16.55
CA LEU A 116 -2.25 -2.99 15.84
C LEU A 116 -1.89 -1.94 14.79
N HIS A 117 -0.61 -1.85 14.44
CA HIS A 117 -0.20 -1.08 13.26
C HIS A 117 -0.23 -1.94 11.99
N ALA A 118 -0.89 -1.43 10.96
CA ALA A 118 -0.81 -1.95 9.61
C ALA A 118 0.07 -1.04 8.76
N TYR A 119 1.21 -1.58 8.34
CA TYR A 119 2.17 -0.91 7.48
C TYR A 119 2.08 -1.42 6.04
N VAL A 120 2.06 -0.49 5.09
CA VAL A 120 2.12 -0.79 3.65
C VAL A 120 3.19 0.05 2.98
N THR A 121 4.08 -0.59 2.22
CA THR A 121 5.06 0.11 1.40
C THR A 121 5.22 -0.49 0.00
N HIS A 122 5.86 0.27 -0.87
CA HIS A 122 6.27 -0.15 -2.20
C HIS A 122 7.67 0.42 -2.44
N LEU A 123 8.69 -0.43 -2.44
CA LEU A 123 10.08 0.02 -2.54
C LEU A 123 10.48 0.31 -4.00
N ALA A 124 11.62 0.96 -4.19
CA ALA A 124 12.11 1.35 -5.51
C ALA A 124 12.27 0.15 -6.47
N ALA A 125 11.66 0.24 -7.65
CA ALA A 125 11.72 -0.77 -8.70
C ALA A 125 13.05 -0.72 -9.49
N TRP A 126 13.11 -1.32 -10.68
CA TRP A 126 14.26 -1.26 -11.62
C TRP A 126 15.49 -2.08 -11.22
N GLY A 127 15.31 -3.13 -10.40
CA GLY A 127 16.35 -4.12 -10.11
C GLY A 127 17.64 -3.47 -9.59
N ARG A 128 18.81 -3.93 -10.06
CA ARG A 128 20.12 -3.48 -9.55
C ARG A 128 20.35 -1.97 -9.63
N LEU A 129 19.72 -1.26 -10.58
CA LEU A 129 19.89 0.18 -10.74
C LEU A 129 19.44 0.99 -9.51
N CYS A 130 18.48 0.46 -8.75
CA CYS A 130 17.97 1.10 -7.54
C CYS A 130 18.23 0.28 -6.27
N ALA A 131 19.15 -0.69 -6.28
CA ALA A 131 19.46 -1.49 -5.09
C ALA A 131 19.85 -0.63 -3.89
N ARG A 132 20.68 0.41 -4.10
CA ARG A 132 21.03 1.38 -3.05
C ARG A 132 19.82 2.16 -2.52
N SER A 133 18.90 2.57 -3.40
CA SER A 133 17.65 3.22 -2.96
C SER A 133 16.80 2.25 -2.13
N ARG A 134 16.63 1.01 -2.58
CA ARG A 134 15.90 -0.02 -1.83
C ARG A 134 16.51 -0.28 -0.45
N LEU A 135 17.83 -0.45 -0.36
CA LEU A 135 18.50 -0.63 0.93
C LEU A 135 18.23 0.53 1.88
N MET A 136 18.41 1.79 1.44
CA MET A 136 18.10 2.96 2.27
C MET A 136 16.63 3.01 2.69
N GLN A 137 15.72 2.58 1.83
CA GLN A 137 14.29 2.53 2.12
C GLN A 137 13.96 1.42 3.12
N ALA A 138 14.49 0.22 2.93
CA ALA A 138 14.31 -0.93 3.83
C ALA A 138 14.82 -0.59 5.24
N GLU A 139 16.02 0.00 5.35
CA GLU A 139 16.54 0.47 6.64
C GLU A 139 15.66 1.56 7.27
N ALA A 140 15.11 2.49 6.47
CA ALA A 140 14.19 3.50 6.96
C ALA A 140 12.88 2.90 7.48
N VAL A 141 12.30 1.94 6.74
CA VAL A 141 11.13 1.18 7.18
C VAL A 141 11.43 0.46 8.49
N ALA A 142 12.54 -0.28 8.57
CA ALA A 142 12.94 -0.99 9.79
C ALA A 142 13.06 -0.06 11.01
N ARG A 143 13.68 1.11 10.84
CA ARG A 143 13.79 2.13 11.90
C ARG A 143 12.46 2.76 12.31
N LEU A 144 11.50 2.86 11.39
CA LEU A 144 10.17 3.42 11.67
C LEU A 144 9.31 2.40 12.43
N ILE A 145 9.26 1.16 11.95
CA ILE A 145 8.45 0.10 12.58
C ILE A 145 9.03 -0.35 13.93
N SER A 146 10.35 -0.26 14.13
CA SER A 146 10.97 -0.63 15.41
C SER A 146 10.60 0.30 16.58
N LYS A 147 9.95 1.43 16.30
CA LYS A 147 9.43 2.37 17.31
C LYS A 147 7.99 2.05 17.72
N SER A 148 7.40 1.01 17.15
CA SER A 148 6.02 0.64 17.40
C SER A 148 5.87 0.02 18.79
N ASP A 149 4.98 0.58 19.61
CA ASP A 149 4.62 0.04 20.93
C ASP A 149 3.43 -0.94 20.87
N LEU A 150 2.88 -1.18 19.67
CA LEU A 150 1.79 -2.13 19.43
C LEU A 150 2.29 -3.29 18.55
N PRO A 151 1.59 -4.44 18.55
CA PRO A 151 1.78 -5.45 17.51
C PRO A 151 1.61 -4.82 16.13
N PHE A 152 2.39 -5.29 15.15
CA PHE A 152 2.31 -4.74 13.81
C PHE A 152 2.39 -5.81 12.72
N ILE A 153 1.86 -5.44 11.56
CA ILE A 153 2.01 -6.16 10.31
C ILE A 153 2.64 -5.23 9.28
N LEU A 154 3.64 -5.72 8.54
CA LEU A 154 4.23 -5.02 7.40
C LEU A 154 3.93 -5.80 6.14
N THR A 155 3.34 -5.12 5.16
CA THR A 155 3.04 -5.66 3.83
C THR A 155 3.59 -4.73 2.76
N GLY A 156 3.78 -5.25 1.55
CA GLY A 156 4.25 -4.42 0.46
C GLY A 156 4.91 -5.21 -0.67
N ASP A 157 5.20 -4.46 -1.73
CA ASP A 157 6.06 -4.90 -2.81
C ASP A 157 7.46 -4.34 -2.60
N PHE A 158 8.40 -5.20 -2.22
CA PHE A 158 9.75 -4.76 -1.88
C PHE A 158 10.65 -4.67 -3.11
N ASN A 159 10.15 -5.06 -4.29
CA ASN A 159 10.91 -5.10 -5.55
C ASN A 159 12.27 -5.80 -5.43
N SER A 160 12.38 -6.76 -4.51
CA SER A 160 13.61 -7.49 -4.25
C SER A 160 13.35 -8.96 -3.93
N ASN A 161 14.35 -9.78 -4.23
CA ASN A 161 14.35 -11.19 -3.86
C ASN A 161 14.69 -11.34 -2.37
N PRO A 162 14.08 -12.28 -1.62
CA PRO A 162 14.43 -12.51 -0.22
C PRO A 162 15.92 -12.78 0.06
N SER A 163 16.70 -13.22 -0.94
CA SER A 163 18.14 -13.47 -0.79
C SER A 163 19.04 -12.33 -1.28
N SER A 164 18.48 -11.15 -1.56
CA SER A 164 19.25 -9.98 -2.01
C SER A 164 19.90 -9.27 -0.83
N ASP A 165 21.08 -8.68 -1.01
CA ASP A 165 21.78 -7.92 0.04
C ASP A 165 20.98 -6.73 0.59
N GLU A 166 19.99 -6.22 -0.16
CA GLU A 166 19.12 -5.11 0.26
C GLU A 166 17.92 -5.49 1.15
N LEU A 167 17.73 -6.77 1.48
CA LEU A 167 16.70 -7.29 2.40
C LEU A 167 17.32 -8.17 3.49
#